data_AF-A0A366CSH7-F1
#
_entry.id   AF-A0A366CSH7-F1
#
_cell.length_a   1.000
_cell.length_b   1.000
_cell.length_c   1.000
_cell.angle_alpha   90.00
_cell.angle_beta   90.00
_cell.angle_gamma   90.00
#
_symmetry.space_group_name_H-M   'P 1'
#
loop_
_entity.id
_entity.type
_entity.pdbx_description
1 polymer ?
#
loop_
_entity_poly.entity_id
_entity_poly.type
_entity_poly.pdbx_seq_one_letter_code
_entity_poly.pdbx_strand_id
1 'polypeptide(L)'
;MSKDLNLSISRRPRPLPRNGSPSSLRSGDRGTRRIVCSTNAIESLNARYRRAIRARGHFPTEQAALKCLYLVTRSLDPTGRGRARWMMRWKPALNAFAITFEGRITPTGN
;
A
#
# COMPACT_ATOMS: atom_id res chain seq x y z
N MET A 1 12.08 -48.75 -15.39
CA MET A 1 13.18 -48.90 -14.41
C MET A 1 14.47 -48.52 -15.09
N SER A 2 14.91 -47.26 -14.95
CA SER A 2 16.25 -46.84 -15.33
C SER A 2 16.87 -46.13 -14.14
N LYS A 3 18.07 -46.57 -13.80
CA LYS A 3 18.75 -46.37 -12.52
C LYS A 3 19.43 -45.01 -12.46
N ASP A 4 19.36 -44.44 -11.27
CA ASP A 4 20.20 -43.44 -10.63
C ASP A 4 21.44 -42.93 -11.41
N LEU A 5 21.46 -41.61 -11.66
CA LEU A 5 22.70 -40.86 -11.84
C LEU A 5 22.82 -39.89 -10.65
N ASN A 6 23.72 -40.23 -9.73
CA ASN A 6 24.08 -39.42 -8.58
C ASN A 6 25.29 -38.54 -8.93
N LEU A 7 25.17 -37.24 -8.63
CA LEU A 7 26.20 -36.32 -8.14
C LEU A 7 27.46 -36.01 -8.99
N SER A 8 27.50 -34.80 -9.55
CA SER A 8 28.64 -33.86 -9.41
C SER A 8 28.32 -32.51 -10.05
N ILE A 9 27.71 -31.60 -9.28
CA ILE A 9 27.72 -30.16 -9.62
C ILE A 9 28.45 -29.41 -8.51
N SER A 10 29.55 -28.82 -8.94
CA SER A 10 30.51 -27.94 -8.28
C SER A 10 29.99 -27.13 -7.09
N ARG A 11 30.70 -27.29 -5.96
CA ARG A 11 30.58 -26.48 -4.73
C ARG A 11 30.91 -25.01 -5.06
N ARG A 12 29.90 -24.16 -5.21
CA ARG A 12 30.12 -22.70 -5.20
C ARG A 12 30.57 -22.27 -3.78
N PRO A 13 31.59 -21.41 -3.66
CA PRO A 13 32.11 -20.99 -2.36
C PRO A 13 31.11 -20.11 -1.60
N ARG A 14 31.05 -20.31 -0.29
CA ARG A 14 30.25 -19.51 0.67
C ARG A 14 30.72 -18.05 0.65
N PRO A 15 29.82 -17.05 0.60
CA PRO A 15 30.19 -15.66 0.81
C PRO A 15 30.54 -15.43 2.28
N LEU A 16 31.70 -14.78 2.52
CA LEU A 16 32.13 -14.35 3.85
C LEU A 16 31.22 -13.23 4.39
N PRO A 17 30.99 -13.16 5.71
CA PRO A 17 30.22 -12.08 6.30
C PRO A 17 31.00 -10.76 6.20
N ARG A 18 30.42 -9.81 5.47
CA ARG A 18 30.94 -8.45 5.33
C ARG A 18 30.63 -7.69 6.63
N ASN A 19 31.67 -7.33 7.38
CA ASN A 19 31.58 -6.49 8.57
C ASN A 19 30.87 -5.18 8.25
N GLY A 20 29.84 -4.89 9.05
CA GLY A 20 28.98 -3.71 8.91
C GLY A 20 27.54 -4.14 9.14
N SER A 21 27.15 -4.26 10.41
CA SER A 21 25.79 -4.63 10.83
C SER A 21 24.73 -3.70 10.20
N PRO A 22 23.93 -4.14 9.22
CA PRO A 22 22.85 -3.36 8.64
C PRO A 22 21.51 -3.84 9.23
N SER A 23 21.48 -4.09 10.54
CA SER A 23 20.36 -4.73 11.24
C SER A 23 19.30 -3.74 11.74
N SER A 24 19.58 -2.43 11.80
CA SER A 24 18.60 -1.44 12.27
C SER A 24 17.68 -0.89 11.18
N LEU A 25 18.07 -0.95 9.90
CA LEU A 25 17.34 -0.28 8.80
C LEU A 25 16.47 -1.20 7.93
N ARG A 26 16.31 -2.48 8.28
CA ARG A 26 15.50 -3.45 7.50
C ARG A 26 14.19 -3.88 8.15
N SER A 27 13.85 -3.37 9.34
CA SER A 27 12.62 -3.76 10.03
C SER A 27 11.43 -2.84 9.70
N GLY A 28 11.67 -1.55 9.40
CA GLY A 28 10.62 -0.55 9.15
C GLY A 28 9.95 -0.61 7.76
N ASP A 29 10.50 -1.39 6.82
CA ASP A 29 10.11 -1.34 5.41
C ASP A 29 9.00 -2.36 5.04
N ARG A 30 8.87 -3.46 5.78
CA ARG A 30 7.89 -4.51 5.43
C ARG A 30 6.44 -4.12 5.72
N GLY A 31 6.21 -3.38 6.80
CA GLY A 31 4.88 -2.90 7.17
C GLY A 31 4.42 -1.73 6.28
N THR A 32 5.32 -0.79 6.02
CA THR A 32 5.09 0.38 5.17
C THR A 32 4.88 -0.02 3.71
N ARG A 33 5.74 -0.88 3.13
CA ARG A 33 5.52 -1.41 1.77
C ARG A 33 4.22 -2.19 1.63
N ARG A 34 3.84 -3.01 2.62
CA ARG A 34 2.56 -3.75 2.56
C ARG A 34 1.35 -2.82 2.53
N ILE A 35 1.44 -1.69 3.22
CA ILE A 35 0.36 -0.70 3.30
C ILE A 35 0.33 0.23 2.07
N VAL A 36 1.50 0.63 1.57
CA VAL A 36 1.64 1.58 0.44
C VAL A 36 1.55 0.87 -0.91
N CYS A 37 2.10 -0.34 -1.05
CA CYS A 37 2.10 -1.10 -2.31
C CYS A 37 0.75 -1.78 -2.62
N SER A 38 -0.34 -1.42 -1.92
CA SER A 38 -1.67 -1.82 -2.39
C SER A 38 -2.12 -0.87 -3.49
N THR A 39 -1.71 -1.13 -4.74
CA THR A 39 -2.34 -0.53 -5.94
C THR A 39 -3.86 -0.74 -5.96
N ASN A 40 -4.35 -1.74 -5.23
CA ASN A 40 -5.77 -2.03 -4.98
C ASN A 40 -6.59 -0.80 -4.51
N ALA A 41 -6.03 0.16 -3.77
CA ALA A 41 -6.80 1.33 -3.33
C ALA A 41 -7.22 2.23 -4.51
N ILE A 42 -6.27 2.52 -5.41
CA ILE A 42 -6.51 3.33 -6.61
C ILE A 42 -7.32 2.53 -7.64
N GLU A 43 -6.98 1.25 -7.82
CA GLU A 43 -7.74 0.34 -8.70
C GLU A 43 -9.20 0.21 -8.27
N SER A 44 -9.45 0.04 -6.96
CA SER A 44 -10.81 -0.04 -6.38
C SER A 44 -11.59 1.25 -6.63
N LEU A 45 -10.95 2.41 -6.49
CA LEU A 45 -11.56 3.70 -6.76
C LEU A 45 -11.91 3.85 -8.24
N ASN A 46 -10.98 3.52 -9.13
CA ASN A 46 -11.18 3.57 -10.58
C ASN A 46 -12.30 2.61 -11.04
N ALA A 47 -12.37 1.41 -10.48
CA ALA A 47 -13.44 0.45 -10.76
C ALA A 47 -14.82 1.02 -10.40
N ARG A 48 -14.92 1.72 -9.26
CA ARG A 48 -16.15 2.36 -8.79
C ARG A 48 -16.55 3.56 -9.65
N TYR A 49 -15.60 4.41 -10.03
CA TYR A 49 -15.87 5.51 -10.97
C TYR A 49 -16.38 4.98 -12.31
N ARG A 50 -15.72 3.96 -12.88
CA ARG A 50 -16.17 3.33 -14.14
C ARG A 50 -17.57 2.72 -14.01
N ARG A 51 -17.93 2.17 -12.85
CA ARG A 51 -19.30 1.66 -12.61
C ARG A 51 -20.32 2.79 -12.59
N ALA A 52 -20.02 3.89 -11.89
CA ALA A 52 -20.92 5.03 -11.78
C ALA A 52 -21.11 5.77 -13.11
N ILE A 53 -20.03 5.94 -13.89
CA ILE A 53 -20.10 6.55 -15.23
C ILE A 53 -20.94 5.69 -16.17
N ARG A 54 -20.70 4.37 -16.21
CA ARG A 54 -21.52 3.46 -17.04
C ARG A 54 -23.00 3.48 -16.67
N ALA A 55 -23.32 3.60 -15.38
CA ALA A 55 -24.71 3.68 -14.93
C ALA A 55 -25.40 5.00 -15.29
N ARG A 56 -24.63 6.09 -15.43
CA ARG A 56 -25.15 7.43 -15.77
C ARG A 56 -25.27 7.66 -17.28
N GLY A 57 -24.36 7.11 -18.08
CA GLY A 57 -24.34 7.30 -19.54
C GLY A 57 -23.75 8.65 -19.95
N HIS A 58 -24.48 9.42 -20.77
CA HIS A 58 -24.06 10.72 -21.27
C HIS A 58 -24.26 11.82 -20.21
N PHE A 59 -23.30 12.73 -20.11
CA PHE A 59 -23.39 13.89 -19.22
C PHE A 59 -23.64 15.17 -20.05
N PRO A 60 -24.66 15.97 -19.71
CA PRO A 60 -25.01 17.17 -20.47
C PRO A 60 -23.99 18.31 -20.30
N THR A 61 -23.22 18.30 -19.22
CA THR A 61 -22.16 19.28 -18.94
C THR A 61 -21.02 18.63 -18.15
N GLU A 62 -19.82 19.22 -18.21
CA GLU A 62 -18.67 18.79 -17.40
C GLU A 62 -18.96 18.84 -15.89
N GLN A 63 -19.68 19.88 -15.45
CA GLN A 63 -20.06 20.04 -14.04
C GLN A 63 -20.94 18.90 -13.53
N ALA A 64 -21.83 18.36 -14.37
CA ALA A 64 -22.63 17.19 -14.02
C ALA A 64 -21.77 15.93 -13.83
N ALA A 65 -20.74 15.74 -14.67
CA ALA A 65 -19.79 14.64 -14.55
C ALA A 65 -18.96 14.76 -13.27
N LEU A 66 -18.43 15.96 -12.98
CA LEU A 66 -17.69 16.24 -11.75
C LEU A 66 -18.53 16.00 -10.49
N LYS A 67 -19.79 16.45 -10.49
CA LYS A 67 -20.72 16.20 -9.39
C LYS A 67 -20.97 14.70 -9.20
N CYS A 68 -21.05 13.92 -10.28
CA CYS A 68 -21.16 12.47 -10.19
C CYS A 68 -19.93 11.84 -9.50
N LEU A 69 -18.71 12.20 -9.92
CA LEU A 69 -17.47 11.69 -9.32
C LEU A 69 -17.35 12.08 -7.84
N TYR A 70 -17.75 13.30 -7.50
CA TYR A 70 -17.82 13.77 -6.12
C TYR A 70 -18.74 12.88 -5.26
N LEU A 71 -19.95 12.61 -5.73
CA LEU A 71 -20.91 11.77 -5.00
C LEU A 71 -20.43 10.31 -4.86
N VAL A 72 -19.73 9.77 -5.85
CA VAL A 72 -19.12 8.43 -5.77
C VAL A 72 -18.02 8.40 -4.71
N THR A 73 -17.20 9.44 -4.65
CA THR A 73 -16.13 9.56 -3.65
C THR A 73 -16.72 9.69 -2.25
N ARG A 74 -17.77 10.49 -2.09
CA ARG A 74 -18.43 10.70 -0.78
C ARG A 74 -19.21 9.48 -0.29
N SER A 75 -19.77 8.69 -1.19
CA SER A 75 -20.46 7.43 -0.86
C SER A 75 -19.51 6.26 -0.56
N LEU A 76 -18.19 6.45 -0.69
CA LEU A 76 -17.19 5.43 -0.42
C LEU A 76 -17.12 5.05 1.08
N ASP A 77 -17.28 6.03 1.96
CA ASP A 77 -17.25 5.84 3.41
C ASP A 77 -18.25 6.78 4.11
N PRO A 78 -19.57 6.58 3.91
CA PRO A 78 -20.59 7.49 4.42
C PRO A 78 -20.65 7.51 5.95
N THR A 79 -20.08 6.50 6.61
CA THR A 79 -20.08 6.34 8.08
C THR A 79 -18.71 6.58 8.71
N GLY A 80 -17.66 6.83 7.92
CA GLY A 80 -16.28 7.00 8.43
C GLY A 80 -15.62 5.71 8.96
N ARG A 81 -16.31 4.56 8.91
CA ARG A 81 -15.80 3.29 9.44
C ARG A 81 -14.63 2.75 8.63
N GLY A 82 -14.64 2.97 7.31
CA GLY A 82 -13.54 2.63 6.43
C GLY A 82 -12.27 3.38 6.82
N ARG A 83 -12.39 4.70 7.03
CA ARG A 83 -11.34 5.59 7.51
C ARG A 83 -10.81 5.16 8.88
N ALA A 84 -11.68 4.86 9.83
CA ALA A 84 -11.26 4.41 11.16
C ALA A 84 -10.42 3.11 11.10
N ARG A 85 -10.89 2.09 10.36
CA ARG A 85 -10.12 0.86 10.16
C ARG A 85 -8.80 1.10 9.44
N TRP A 86 -8.79 1.99 8.46
CA TRP A 86 -7.58 2.36 7.73
C TRP A 86 -6.57 3.05 8.66
N MET A 87 -6.98 4.03 9.46
CA MET A 87 -6.11 4.72 10.41
C MET A 87 -5.50 3.77 11.45
N MET A 88 -6.26 2.78 11.95
CA MET A 88 -5.72 1.76 12.85
C MET A 88 -4.62 0.92 12.18
N ARG A 89 -4.80 0.54 10.91
CA ARG A 89 -3.81 -0.24 10.15
C ARG A 89 -2.54 0.55 9.85
N TRP A 90 -2.64 1.88 9.76
CA TRP A 90 -1.50 2.78 9.52
C TRP A 90 -0.71 3.14 10.78
N LYS A 91 -1.26 2.91 11.98
CA LYS A 91 -0.61 3.32 13.23
C LYS A 91 0.84 2.80 13.41
N PRO A 92 1.16 1.52 13.12
CA PRO A 92 2.54 1.03 13.20
C PRO A 92 3.47 1.69 12.17
N ALA A 93 2.98 1.97 10.96
CA ALA A 93 3.75 2.64 9.93
C ALA A 93 4.02 4.11 10.28
N LEU A 94 3.04 4.80 10.86
CA LEU A 94 3.19 6.17 11.34
C LEU A 94 4.21 6.28 12.47
N ASN A 95 4.25 5.32 13.39
CA ASN A 95 5.29 5.28 14.43
C ASN A 95 6.70 5.12 13.83
N ALA A 96 6.84 4.28 12.79
CA ALA A 96 8.11 4.16 12.08
C ALA A 96 8.48 5.46 11.36
N PHE A 97 7.52 6.13 10.72
CA PHE A 97 7.75 7.41 10.05
C PHE A 97 8.10 8.55 11.01
N ALA A 98 7.50 8.57 12.20
CA ALA A 98 7.81 9.57 13.23
C ALA A 98 9.29 9.47 13.69
N ILE A 99 9.83 8.26 13.74
CA ILE A 99 11.25 8.02 14.07
C ILE A 99 12.16 8.35 12.87
N THR A 100 11.80 7.94 11.65
CA THR A 100 12.66 8.15 10.48
C THR A 100 12.66 9.59 9.97
N PHE A 101 11.58 10.33 10.21
CA PHE A 101 11.39 11.73 9.77
C PHE A 101 11.09 12.62 10.98
N GLU A 102 11.99 12.59 11.96
CA GLU A 102 11.89 13.43 13.16
C GLU A 102 11.73 14.92 12.79
N GLY A 103 10.86 15.64 13.51
CA GLY A 103 10.58 17.07 13.28
C GLY A 103 9.68 17.39 12.08
N ARG A 104 9.33 16.41 11.22
CA ARG A 104 8.38 16.61 10.10
C ARG A 104 6.94 16.27 10.44
N ILE A 105 6.73 15.35 11.37
CA ILE A 105 5.41 14.90 11.82
C ILE A 105 5.27 15.30 13.29
N THR A 106 4.65 16.45 13.53
CA THR A 106 4.28 16.85 14.89
C THR A 106 2.96 16.17 15.25
N PRO A 107 2.86 15.46 16.38
CA PRO A 107 1.55 15.09 16.91
C PRO A 107 0.81 16.41 17.17
N THR A 108 -0.22 16.69 16.37
CA THR A 108 -1.11 17.82 16.64
C THR A 108 -1.70 17.58 18.02
N GLY A 109 -1.28 18.40 18.99
CA GLY A 109 -1.86 18.41 20.32
C GLY A 109 -3.34 18.72 20.20
N ASN A 110 -4.18 17.76 20.60
CA ASN A 110 -5.56 18.01 20.97
C ASN A 110 -5.61 18.28 22.46
#